data_AF-A0A9P7AQG9-F1
#
_entry.id   AF-A0A9P7AQG9-F1
#
_cell.length_a   1.000
_cell.length_b   1.000
_cell.length_c   1.000
_cell.angle_alpha   90.00
_cell.angle_beta   90.00
_cell.angle_gamma   90.00
#
_symmetry.space_group_name_H-M   'P 1'
#
loop_
_entity.id
_entity.type
_entity.pdbx_description
1 polymer ?
#
loop_
_entity_poly.entity_id
_entity_poly.type
_entity_poly.pdbx_seq_one_letter_code
_entity_poly.pdbx_strand_id
1 'polypeptide(L)'
;SYRASLSARVALTFSHLLRRMGKLLAIANSLWVVLACILQYSGFYNTCFCNSSIISRGNAAAYITIIETTDQAALAKVAWIGALFLVCTSASAFVAFVGLLLDTLSR
;
A
#
# COMPACT_ATOMS: atom_id res chain seq x y z
N SER A 1 42.85 16.19 15.35
CA SER A 1 41.87 16.47 14.28
C SER A 1 41.59 15.31 13.30
N TYR A 2 42.34 14.18 13.31
CA TYR A 2 42.13 13.09 12.34
C TYR A 2 40.92 12.17 12.65
N ARG A 3 40.56 11.95 13.93
CA ARG A 3 39.39 11.12 14.33
C ARG A 3 38.04 11.70 13.91
N ALA A 4 37.92 13.04 13.91
CA ALA A 4 36.71 13.72 13.44
C ALA A 4 36.45 13.48 11.94
N SER A 5 37.50 13.30 11.13
CA SER A 5 37.34 13.03 9.69
C SER A 5 36.89 11.59 9.41
N LEU A 6 37.36 10.62 10.22
CA LEU A 6 37.00 9.21 10.06
C LEU A 6 35.58 8.94 10.56
N SER A 7 35.17 9.52 11.70
CA SER A 7 33.78 9.42 12.14
C SER A 7 32.82 10.16 11.20
N ALA A 8 33.23 11.31 10.64
CA ALA A 8 32.44 12.02 9.65
C ALA A 8 32.25 11.20 8.35
N ARG A 9 33.31 10.52 7.87
CA ARG A 9 33.22 9.62 6.71
C ARG A 9 32.28 8.45 6.96
N VAL A 10 32.41 7.79 8.12
CA VAL A 10 31.53 6.68 8.50
C VAL A 10 30.07 7.15 8.64
N ALA A 11 29.83 8.29 9.29
CA ALA A 11 28.49 8.87 9.43
C ALA A 11 27.87 9.25 8.08
N LEU A 12 28.67 9.77 7.14
CA LEU A 12 28.24 10.09 5.78
C LEU A 12 27.85 8.81 5.02
N THR A 13 28.73 7.80 5.02
CA THR A 13 28.45 6.51 4.37
C THR A 13 27.21 5.85 4.97
N PHE A 14 27.08 5.85 6.30
CA PHE A 14 25.92 5.30 6.99
C PHE A 14 24.64 6.06 6.62
N SER A 15 24.66 7.39 6.61
CA SER A 15 23.52 8.22 6.18
C SER A 15 23.08 7.90 4.75
N HIS A 16 24.03 7.72 3.83
CA HIS A 16 23.72 7.32 2.45
C HIS A 16 23.08 5.91 2.38
N LEU A 17 23.59 4.96 3.15
CA LEU A 17 23.05 3.60 3.22
C LEU A 17 21.63 3.59 3.78
N LEU A 18 21.40 4.27 4.92
CA LEU A 18 20.07 4.37 5.53
C LEU A 18 19.06 5.00 4.59
N ARG A 19 19.45 6.07 3.89
CA ARG A 19 18.59 6.71 2.90
C ARG A 19 18.25 5.81 1.72
N ARG A 20 19.17 4.95 1.28
CA ARG A 20 18.89 3.95 0.23
C ARG A 20 17.99 2.84 0.76
N MET A 21 18.26 2.34 1.96
CA MET A 21 17.45 1.30 2.58
C MET A 21 16.02 1.75 2.85
N GLY A 22 15.82 2.97 3.34
CA GLY A 22 14.48 3.54 3.54
C GLY A 22 13.67 3.62 2.24
N LYS A 23 14.32 4.00 1.12
CA LYS A 23 13.67 4.02 -0.20
C LYS A 23 13.30 2.61 -0.67
N LEU A 24 14.20 1.64 -0.54
CA LEU A 24 13.94 0.26 -0.92
C LEU A 24 12.81 -0.36 -0.11
N LEU A 25 12.79 -0.11 1.20
CA LEU A 25 11.72 -0.58 2.08
C LEU A 25 10.37 0.05 1.71
N ALA A 26 10.35 1.36 1.42
CA ALA A 26 9.13 2.03 0.97
C ALA A 26 8.60 1.43 -0.34
N ILE A 27 9.48 1.20 -1.34
CA ILE A 27 9.11 0.56 -2.60
C ILE A 27 8.55 -0.84 -2.36
N ALA A 28 9.27 -1.67 -1.59
CA ALA A 28 8.85 -3.03 -1.27
C ALA A 28 7.50 -3.05 -0.54
N ASN A 29 7.29 -2.16 0.42
CA ASN A 29 6.04 -2.04 1.16
C ASN A 29 4.87 -1.64 0.24
N SER A 30 5.07 -0.63 -0.62
CA SER A 30 4.04 -0.23 -1.58
C SER A 30 3.70 -1.34 -2.57
N LEU A 31 4.71 -2.04 -3.11
CA LEU A 31 4.51 -3.19 -4.00
C LEU A 31 3.74 -4.31 -3.28
N TRP A 32 4.10 -4.61 -2.04
CA TRP A 32 3.42 -5.65 -1.25
C TRP A 32 1.94 -5.35 -1.06
N VAL A 33 1.59 -4.11 -0.67
CA VAL A 33 0.19 -3.71 -0.47
C VAL A 33 -0.59 -3.80 -1.78
N VAL A 34 -0.04 -3.27 -2.89
CA VAL A 34 -0.70 -3.33 -4.21
C VAL A 34 -0.91 -4.77 -4.66
N LEU A 35 0.12 -5.62 -4.53
CA LEU A 35 0.02 -7.03 -4.88
C LEU A 35 -0.99 -7.75 -3.99
N ALA A 36 -1.01 -7.50 -2.69
CA ALA A 36 -2.01 -8.08 -1.79
C ALA A 36 -3.44 -7.69 -2.19
N CYS A 37 -3.68 -6.43 -2.57
CA CYS A 37 -4.99 -6.01 -3.07
C CYS A 37 -5.38 -6.73 -4.38
N ILE A 38 -4.46 -6.86 -5.33
CA ILE A 38 -4.69 -7.57 -6.60
C ILE A 38 -4.98 -9.05 -6.34
N LEU A 39 -4.16 -9.71 -5.52
CA LEU A 39 -4.32 -11.12 -5.17
C LEU A 39 -5.63 -11.38 -4.41
N GLN A 40 -6.04 -10.45 -3.53
CA GLN A 40 -7.31 -10.50 -2.81
C GLN A 40 -8.52 -10.41 -3.75
N TYR A 41 -8.47 -9.51 -4.73
CA TYR A 41 -9.56 -9.35 -5.69
C TYR A 41 -9.58 -10.46 -6.75
N SER A 42 -8.41 -10.97 -7.13
CA SER A 42 -8.26 -12.08 -8.09
C SER A 42 -8.65 -13.44 -7.50
N GLY A 43 -9.01 -13.51 -6.21
CA GLY A 43 -9.36 -14.76 -5.53
C GLY A 43 -8.17 -15.69 -5.26
N PHE A 44 -6.93 -15.18 -5.28
CA PHE A 44 -5.72 -15.97 -5.01
C PHE A 44 -5.64 -16.40 -3.55
N TYR A 45 -6.04 -15.52 -2.62
CA TYR A 45 -6.14 -15.90 -1.22
C TYR A 45 -7.37 -16.78 -1.02
N ASN A 46 -7.13 -18.03 -0.66
CA ASN A 46 -8.16 -18.98 -0.25
C ASN A 46 -8.59 -18.74 1.21
N THR A 47 -8.75 -17.47 1.61
CA THR A 47 -9.16 -17.02 2.96
C THR A 47 -10.67 -17.00 3.13
N CYS A 48 -11.38 -17.63 2.20
CA CYS A 48 -12.82 -17.56 2.12
C CYS A 48 -13.48 -18.27 3.31
N PHE A 49 -14.19 -17.47 4.10
CA PHE A 49 -15.51 -17.79 4.65
C PHE A 49 -16.49 -18.28 3.54
N CYS A 50 -16.12 -18.16 2.26
CA CYS A 50 -16.86 -18.73 1.14
C CYS A 50 -16.96 -20.25 1.19
N ASN A 51 -15.97 -20.95 1.77
CA ASN A 51 -16.01 -22.39 2.00
C ASN A 51 -16.77 -22.79 3.28
N SER A 52 -17.42 -21.84 3.95
CA SER A 52 -18.14 -22.07 5.22
C SER A 52 -19.27 -23.10 5.08
N SER A 53 -19.80 -23.26 3.87
CA SER A 53 -20.95 -24.11 3.62
C SER A 53 -20.61 -25.51 3.11
N ILE A 54 -19.33 -25.93 3.03
CA ILE A 54 -18.99 -27.30 2.58
C ILE A 54 -19.69 -28.36 3.41
N ILE A 55 -19.69 -28.18 4.74
CA ILE A 55 -20.22 -29.16 5.69
C ILE A 55 -21.73 -29.37 5.47
N SER A 56 -22.47 -28.35 5.01
CA SER A 56 -23.92 -28.42 4.79
C SER A 56 -24.34 -28.59 3.32
N ARG A 57 -23.55 -28.10 2.35
CA ARG A 57 -23.93 -27.96 0.93
C ARG A 57 -23.08 -28.80 -0.02
N GLY A 58 -22.02 -29.45 0.46
CA GLY A 58 -21.13 -30.29 -0.35
C GLY A 58 -20.19 -29.51 -1.28
N ASN A 59 -19.23 -30.21 -1.86
CA ASN A 59 -18.07 -29.63 -2.56
C ASN A 59 -18.40 -28.80 -3.82
N ALA A 60 -19.59 -28.96 -4.40
CA ALA A 60 -20.00 -28.30 -5.65
C ALA A 60 -20.75 -26.97 -5.44
N ALA A 61 -21.32 -26.74 -4.26
CA ALA A 61 -22.17 -25.57 -3.97
C ALA A 61 -21.67 -24.76 -2.75
N ALA A 62 -20.42 -25.01 -2.35
CA ALA A 62 -19.76 -24.39 -1.21
C ALA A 62 -18.93 -23.16 -1.58
N TYR A 63 -19.19 -22.53 -2.73
CA TYR A 63 -18.57 -21.25 -3.09
C TYR A 63 -19.60 -20.15 -2.90
N ILE A 64 -19.42 -19.30 -1.88
CA ILE A 64 -20.11 -18.00 -1.81
C ILE A 64 -19.54 -17.14 -2.93
N THR A 65 -20.09 -17.28 -4.12
CA THR A 65 -19.93 -16.28 -5.17
C THR A 65 -20.80 -15.09 -4.78
N ILE A 66 -20.18 -13.95 -4.47
CA ILE A 66 -20.90 -12.68 -4.33
C ILE A 66 -21.35 -12.30 -5.75
N ILE A 67 -22.55 -12.72 -6.13
CA ILE A 67 -23.18 -12.29 -7.38
C ILE A 67 -23.73 -10.90 -7.10
N GLU A 68 -22.95 -9.86 -7.40
CA GLU A 68 -23.44 -8.49 -7.29
C GLU A 68 -24.54 -8.24 -8.33
N THR A 69 -25.60 -7.57 -7.89
CA THR A 69 -26.58 -7.00 -8.83
C THR A 69 -25.94 -5.81 -9.57
N THR A 70 -26.52 -5.44 -10.71
CA THR A 70 -26.05 -4.28 -11.50
C THR A 70 -25.97 -2.99 -10.68
N ASP A 71 -26.88 -2.84 -9.72
CA ASP A 71 -26.98 -1.65 -8.86
C ASP A 71 -25.87 -1.64 -7.80
N GLN A 72 -25.55 -2.79 -7.23
CA GLN A 72 -24.42 -2.94 -6.29
C GLN A 72 -23.09 -2.66 -6.99
N ALA A 73 -22.92 -3.16 -8.22
CA ALA A 73 -21.73 -2.89 -9.02
C ALA A 73 -21.60 -1.40 -9.37
N ALA A 74 -22.71 -0.71 -9.63
CA ALA A 74 -22.70 0.73 -9.86
C ALA A 74 -22.29 1.50 -8.59
N LEU A 75 -22.83 1.15 -7.43
CA LEU A 75 -22.47 1.75 -6.14
C LEU A 75 -21.00 1.50 -5.78
N ALA A 76 -20.51 0.28 -5.96
CA ALA A 76 -19.12 -0.08 -5.72
C ALA A 76 -18.17 0.74 -6.61
N LYS A 77 -18.50 0.92 -7.90
CA LYS A 77 -17.72 1.77 -8.81
C LYS A 77 -17.65 3.22 -8.33
N VAL A 78 -18.79 3.80 -7.93
CA VAL A 78 -18.82 5.19 -7.42
C VAL A 78 -17.99 5.33 -6.14
N ALA A 79 -18.12 4.38 -5.21
CA ALA A 79 -17.33 4.36 -3.98
C ALA A 79 -15.82 4.26 -4.26
N TRP A 80 -15.42 3.40 -5.20
CA TRP A 80 -14.02 3.27 -5.63
C TRP A 80 -13.47 4.55 -6.27
N ILE A 81 -14.25 5.21 -7.11
CA ILE A 81 -13.88 6.49 -7.71
C ILE A 81 -13.65 7.53 -6.59
N GLY A 82 -14.58 7.63 -5.63
CA GLY A 82 -14.44 8.53 -4.48
C GLY A 82 -13.19 8.24 -3.64
N ALA A 83 -12.92 6.96 -3.38
CA ALA A 83 -11.72 6.54 -2.65
C ALA A 83 -10.43 6.93 -3.38
N LEU A 84 -10.36 6.76 -4.71
CA LEU A 84 -9.21 7.17 -5.52
C LEU A 84 -8.97 8.67 -5.44
N PHE A 85 -10.02 9.49 -5.57
CA PHE A 85 -9.89 10.95 -5.42
C PHE A 85 -9.37 11.34 -4.03
N LEU A 86 -9.93 10.74 -2.97
CA LEU A 86 -9.51 11.02 -1.60
C LEU A 86 -8.05 10.64 -1.37
N VAL A 87 -7.62 9.46 -1.82
CA VAL A 87 -6.24 8.98 -1.66
C VAL A 87 -5.25 9.85 -2.43
N CYS A 88 -5.55 10.19 -3.69
CA CYS A 88 -4.67 11.02 -4.51
C CYS A 88 -4.54 12.44 -3.94
N THR A 89 -5.66 13.03 -3.52
CA THR A 89 -5.67 14.40 -2.98
C THR A 89 -4.93 14.48 -1.65
N SER A 90 -5.21 13.55 -0.72
CA SER A 90 -4.54 13.51 0.58
C SER A 90 -3.03 13.25 0.45
N ALA A 91 -2.61 12.32 -0.41
CA ALA A 91 -1.20 12.08 -0.69
C ALA A 91 -0.51 13.32 -1.29
N SER A 92 -1.15 13.97 -2.26
CA SER A 92 -0.61 15.19 -2.89
C SER A 92 -0.45 16.33 -1.89
N ALA A 93 -1.46 16.55 -1.04
CA ALA A 93 -1.42 17.56 0.00
C ALA A 93 -0.29 17.31 1.01
N PHE A 94 -0.09 16.06 1.44
CA PHE A 94 1.00 15.70 2.32
C PHE A 94 2.37 15.96 1.69
N VAL A 95 2.58 15.54 0.43
CA VAL A 95 3.85 15.77 -0.28
C VAL A 95 4.11 17.26 -0.46
N ALA A 96 3.09 18.04 -0.83
CA ALA A 96 3.21 19.50 -0.96
C ALA A 96 3.59 20.15 0.37
N PHE A 97 2.94 19.76 1.47
CA PHE A 97 3.24 20.27 2.81
C PHE A 97 4.68 19.96 3.24
N VAL A 98 5.13 18.71 3.07
CA VAL A 98 6.52 18.33 3.38
C VAL A 98 7.51 19.07 2.49
N GLY A 99 7.19 19.25 1.20
CA GLY A 99 8.01 20.02 0.26
C GLY A 99 8.19 21.48 0.70
N LEU A 100 7.10 22.13 1.10
CA LEU A 100 7.12 23.50 1.64
C LEU A 100 7.95 23.59 2.94
N LEU A 101 7.81 22.61 3.84
CA LEU A 101 8.59 22.58 5.07
C LEU A 101 10.09 22.44 4.79
N LEU A 102 10.46 21.52 3.89
CA LEU A 102 11.86 21.29 3.53
C LEU A 102 12.48 22.50 2.81
N ASP A 103 11.73 23.17 1.93
CA ASP A 103 12.18 24.41 1.27
C ASP A 103 12.47 25.50 2.32
N THR A 104 11.54 25.68 3.26
CA THR A 104 11.66 26.67 4.35
C THR A 104 12.85 26.36 5.27
N LEU A 105 13.12 25.09 5.57
CA LEU A 105 14.26 24.69 6.42
C LEU A 105 15.62 24.72 5.70
N SER A 106 15.62 24.68 4.36
CA SER A 106 16.86 24.75 3.57
C SER A 106 17.33 26.19 3.31
N ARG A 107 16.44 27.17 3.53
CA ARG A 107 16.70 28.60 3.39
C ARG A 107 17.16 29.20 4.72
#